data_AF-A0A7X5L8N9-F1
#
_entry.id   AF-A0A7X5L8N9-F1
#
_cell.length_a   1.000
_cell.length_b   1.000
_cell.length_c   1.000
_cell.angle_alpha   90.00
_cell.angle_beta   90.00
_cell.angle_gamma   90.00
#
_symmetry.space_group_name_H-M   'P 1'
#
loop_
_entity.id
_entity.type
_entity.pdbx_description
1 polymer ?
#
loop_
_entity_poly.entity_id
_entity_poly.type
_entity_poly.pdbx_seq_one_letter_code
_entity_poly.pdbx_strand_id
1 'polypeptide(L)'
;MRKRTTTKQIQQAITNNFLKLTKSEIYRKSTRQTNIIAPDTFKESLEFLGETLFADAIGWHYEFDVKTGQCIVEAGRMNGDVDFMFIAHLCVSDDVKVESVDKALRVIEEE
;
A
#
# COMPACT_ATOMS: atom_id res chain seq x y z
N MET A 1 2.05 -13.70 6.01
CA MET A 1 3.22 -13.57 5.09
C MET A 1 2.91 -12.43 4.14
N ARG A 2 3.86 -11.50 3.98
CA ARG A 2 3.68 -10.33 3.12
C ARG A 2 3.74 -10.73 1.66
N LYS A 3 2.78 -10.25 0.88
CA LYS A 3 2.67 -10.49 -0.56
C LYS A 3 3.14 -9.25 -1.32
N ARG A 4 3.64 -9.43 -2.54
CA ARG A 4 4.02 -8.32 -3.42
C ARG A 4 2.80 -7.72 -4.09
N THR A 5 2.83 -6.40 -4.28
CA THR A 5 1.84 -5.61 -5.03
C THR A 5 2.56 -4.51 -5.82
N THR A 6 1.84 -3.72 -6.60
CA THR A 6 2.38 -2.57 -7.33
C THR A 6 1.67 -1.27 -6.96
N THR A 7 2.31 -0.14 -7.26
CA THR A 7 1.72 1.19 -7.11
C THR A 7 0.34 1.26 -7.78
N LYS A 8 0.23 0.75 -9.01
CA LYS A 8 -1.02 0.75 -9.79
C LYS A 8 -2.12 -0.10 -9.14
N GLN A 9 -1.78 -1.29 -8.63
CA GLN A 9 -2.75 -2.15 -7.95
C GLN A 9 -3.30 -1.51 -6.67
N ILE A 10 -2.44 -0.89 -5.87
CA ILE A 10 -2.87 -0.17 -4.66
C ILE A 10 -3.77 1.01 -5.06
N GLN A 11 -3.34 1.82 -6.03
CA GLN A 11 -4.12 2.96 -6.53
C GLN A 11 -5.50 2.52 -7.02
N GLN A 12 -5.58 1.52 -7.90
CA GLN A 12 -6.84 0.99 -8.41
C GLN A 12 -7.73 0.42 -7.31
N ALA A 13 -7.17 -0.27 -6.31
CA ALA A 13 -7.96 -0.80 -5.19
C ALA A 13 -8.59 0.32 -4.34
N ILE A 14 -7.90 1.46 -4.19
CA ILE A 14 -8.45 2.65 -3.51
C ILE A 14 -9.48 3.35 -4.40
N THR A 15 -9.16 3.59 -5.67
CA THR A 15 -10.05 4.28 -6.63
C THR A 15 -11.34 3.51 -6.89
N ASN A 16 -11.27 2.18 -7.00
CA ASN A 16 -12.45 1.32 -7.16
C ASN A 16 -13.18 1.05 -5.84
N ASN A 17 -12.81 1.75 -4.76
CA ASN A 17 -13.42 1.66 -3.44
C ASN A 17 -13.41 0.24 -2.86
N PHE A 18 -12.40 -0.58 -3.18
CA PHE A 18 -12.18 -1.86 -2.50
C PHE A 18 -11.54 -1.66 -1.13
N LEU A 19 -10.68 -0.64 -1.02
CA LEU A 19 -9.97 -0.28 0.19
C LEU A 19 -10.18 1.20 0.53
N LYS A 20 -10.43 1.47 1.80
CA LYS A 20 -10.50 2.82 2.37
C LYS A 20 -9.23 3.06 3.18
N LEU A 21 -8.48 4.11 2.82
CA LEU A 21 -7.30 4.54 3.58
C LEU A 21 -7.75 5.11 4.92
N THR A 22 -7.24 4.55 6.02
CA THR A 22 -7.56 4.98 7.39
C THR A 22 -6.43 5.80 8.01
N LYS A 23 -5.17 5.46 7.67
CA LYS A 23 -3.98 6.14 8.16
C LYS A 23 -2.83 5.97 7.17
N SER A 24 -1.98 6.99 7.05
CA SER A 24 -0.74 6.93 6.29
C SER A 24 0.42 7.49 7.10
N GLU A 25 1.59 6.88 6.95
CA GLU A 25 2.78 7.19 7.74
C GLU A 25 4.06 7.10 6.91
N ILE A 26 5.05 7.92 7.28
CA ILE A 26 6.45 7.72 6.93
C ILE A 26 7.21 7.36 8.20
N TYR A 27 7.85 6.20 8.19
CA TYR A 27 8.77 5.77 9.22
C TYR A 27 10.22 5.98 8.77
N ARG A 28 11.04 6.66 9.59
CA ARG A 28 12.48 6.82 9.38
C ARG A 28 13.25 5.78 10.18
N LYS A 29 14.04 4.94 9.53
CA LYS A 29 14.76 3.81 10.13
C LYS A 29 15.89 4.26 11.04
N SER A 30 16.66 5.27 10.60
CA SER A 30 17.78 5.85 11.34
C SER A 30 17.35 6.43 12.68
N THR A 31 16.29 7.24 12.69
CA THR A 31 15.81 7.93 13.90
C THR A 31 14.71 7.18 14.64
N ARG A 32 14.15 6.13 14.02
CA ARG A 32 12.97 5.39 14.50
C ARG A 32 11.73 6.27 14.73
N GLN A 33 11.65 7.39 14.02
CA GLN A 33 10.52 8.32 14.11
C GLN A 33 9.46 8.00 13.07
N THR A 34 8.21 8.15 13.47
CA THR A 34 7.04 8.01 12.59
C THR A 34 6.34 9.35 12.45
N ASN A 35 6.16 9.78 11.21
CA ASN A 35 5.37 10.97 10.88
C ASN A 35 4.07 10.53 10.23
N ILE A 36 2.94 11.03 10.73
CA ILE A 36 1.62 10.79 10.14
C ILE A 36 1.46 11.73 8.94
N ILE A 37 0.98 11.19 7.82
CA ILE A 37 0.63 11.94 6.62
C ILE A 37 -0.89 11.99 6.52
N ALA A 38 -1.43 13.12 6.04
CA ALA A 38 -2.83 13.23 5.72
C ALA A 38 -3.23 12.21 4.63
N PRO A 39 -4.37 11.50 4.76
CA PRO A 39 -4.81 10.51 3.79
C PRO A 39 -4.87 11.03 2.34
N ASP A 40 -5.31 12.26 2.14
CA ASP A 40 -5.45 12.84 0.80
C ASP A 40 -4.10 13.11 0.15
N THR A 41 -3.11 13.61 0.90
CA THR A 41 -1.73 13.76 0.41
C THR A 41 -1.12 12.43 -0.02
N PHE A 42 -1.39 11.35 0.72
CA PHE A 42 -0.92 10.02 0.32
C PHE A 42 -1.59 9.55 -0.99
N LYS A 43 -2.90 9.73 -1.12
CA LYS A 43 -3.65 9.36 -2.34
C LYS A 43 -3.16 10.14 -3.56
N GLU A 44 -3.04 11.46 -3.44
CA GLU A 44 -2.51 12.32 -4.51
C GLU A 44 -1.11 11.89 -4.94
N SER A 45 -0.24 11.60 -3.96
CA SER A 45 1.13 11.12 -4.25
C SER A 45 1.13 9.76 -4.95
N LEU A 46 0.22 8.85 -4.57
CA LEU A 46 0.10 7.53 -5.16
C LEU A 46 -0.46 7.59 -6.58
N GLU A 47 -1.46 8.45 -6.82
CA GLU A 47 -2.03 8.72 -8.14
C GLU A 47 -0.97 9.30 -9.07
N PHE A 48 -0.28 10.37 -8.64
CA PHE A 48 0.83 10.95 -9.38
C PHE A 48 1.91 9.92 -9.70
N LEU A 49 2.35 9.14 -8.71
CA LEU A 49 3.38 8.11 -8.89
C LEU A 49 2.94 7.04 -9.90
N GLY A 50 1.67 6.62 -9.88
CA GLY A 50 1.09 5.63 -10.78
C GLY A 50 1.12 6.02 -12.27
N GLU A 51 1.13 7.33 -12.55
CA GLU A 51 1.26 7.89 -13.91
C GLU A 51 2.72 7.98 -14.39
N THR A 52 3.69 7.91 -13.47
CA THR A 52 5.10 8.00 -13.83
C THR A 52 5.65 6.68 -14.37
N LEU A 53 6.71 6.77 -15.17
CA LEU A 53 7.49 5.59 -15.60
C LEU A 53 8.16 4.84 -14.44
N PHE A 54 8.26 5.46 -13.26
CA PHE A 54 8.89 4.88 -12.07
C PHE A 54 7.91 4.14 -11.17
N ALA A 55 6.62 4.08 -11.51
CA ALA A 55 5.59 3.41 -10.70
C ALA A 55 5.98 1.97 -10.32
N ASP A 56 6.59 1.26 -11.26
CA ASP A 56 6.98 -0.15 -11.15
C ASP A 56 8.36 -0.34 -10.46
N ALA A 57 9.11 0.75 -10.25
CA ALA A 57 10.37 0.71 -9.51
C ALA A 57 10.17 0.62 -7.99
N ILE A 58 8.96 0.89 -7.50
CA ILE A 58 8.65 0.86 -6.07
C ILE A 58 8.18 -0.55 -5.66
N GLY A 59 9.02 -1.22 -4.87
CA GLY A 59 8.73 -2.54 -4.30
C GLY A 59 7.73 -2.48 -3.16
N TRP A 60 6.44 -2.51 -3.49
CA TRP A 60 5.35 -2.56 -2.50
C TRP A 60 5.07 -3.98 -2.01
N HIS A 61 4.73 -4.06 -0.73
CA HIS A 61 4.25 -5.27 -0.09
C HIS A 61 2.96 -4.98 0.65
N TYR A 62 2.13 -5.99 0.81
CA TYR A 62 0.93 -5.89 1.62
C TYR A 62 0.75 -7.09 2.53
N GLU A 63 0.02 -6.85 3.61
CA GLU A 63 -0.45 -7.86 4.54
C GLU A 63 -1.93 -7.62 4.81
N PHE A 64 -2.69 -8.70 4.89
CA PHE A 64 -4.12 -8.66 5.07
C PHE A 64 -4.51 -9.48 6.30
N ASP A 65 -5.28 -8.87 7.20
CA ASP A 65 -5.92 -9.56 8.31
C ASP A 65 -7.39 -9.84 7.96
N VAL A 66 -7.66 -11.12 7.67
CA VAL A 66 -8.98 -11.62 7.28
C VAL A 66 -10.03 -11.43 8.38
N LYS A 67 -9.63 -11.43 9.66
CA LYS A 67 -10.57 -11.32 10.78
C LYS A 67 -11.07 -9.90 10.98
N THR A 68 -10.19 -8.92 10.76
CA THR A 68 -10.49 -7.51 11.02
C THR A 68 -10.78 -6.72 9.74
N GLY A 69 -10.54 -7.30 8.56
CA GLY A 69 -10.67 -6.60 7.28
C GLY A 69 -9.58 -5.53 7.09
N GLN A 70 -8.54 -5.55 7.90
CA GLN A 70 -7.45 -4.58 7.83
C GLN A 70 -6.40 -5.00 6.82
N CYS A 71 -5.94 -4.05 6.02
CA CYS A 71 -4.85 -4.22 5.09
C CYS A 71 -3.76 -3.20 5.39
N ILE A 72 -2.51 -3.64 5.43
CA ILE A 72 -1.36 -2.76 5.53
C ILE A 72 -0.58 -2.90 4.24
N VAL A 73 -0.33 -1.79 3.56
CA VAL A 73 0.61 -1.72 2.44
C VAL A 73 1.83 -0.94 2.85
N GLU A 74 3.01 -1.39 2.45
CA GLU A 74 4.27 -0.76 2.80
C GLU A 74 5.30 -0.85 1.66
N ALA A 75 6.17 0.16 1.60
CA ALA A 75 7.32 0.18 0.69
C ALA A 75 8.58 0.57 1.44
N GLY A 76 9.70 -0.02 1.04
CA GLY A 76 11.03 0.34 1.55
C GLY A 76 11.48 -0.42 2.79
N ARG A 77 10.64 -1.23 3.47
CA ARG A 77 11.03 -1.93 4.72
C ARG A 77 12.37 -2.67 4.61
N MET A 78 12.52 -3.49 3.57
CA MET A 78 13.70 -4.34 3.36
C MET A 78 14.79 -3.66 2.53
N ASN A 79 14.58 -2.42 2.07
CA ASN A 79 15.56 -1.71 1.27
C ASN A 79 16.60 -1.04 2.18
N GLY A 80 17.84 -1.52 2.17
CA GLY A 80 18.94 -0.98 2.99
C GLY A 80 19.42 0.41 2.55
N ASP A 81 19.19 0.78 1.30
CA ASP A 81 19.69 2.02 0.69
C ASP A 81 18.76 3.22 0.94
N VAL A 82 17.56 2.97 1.49
CA VAL A 82 16.54 3.99 1.74
C VAL A 82 16.26 4.10 3.23
N ASP A 83 16.38 5.31 3.79
CA ASP A 83 16.16 5.52 5.23
C ASP A 83 14.68 5.53 5.64
N PHE A 84 13.76 5.71 4.70
CA PHE A 84 12.33 5.79 4.99
C PHE A 84 11.55 4.57 4.52
N MET A 85 10.40 4.34 5.16
CA MET A 85 9.39 3.37 4.81
C MET A 85 8.04 4.07 4.74
N PHE A 86 7.33 3.90 3.64
CA PHE A 86 5.94 4.31 3.53
C PHE A 86 5.06 3.21 4.11
N ILE A 87 4.06 3.58 4.91
CA ILE A 87 3.08 2.67 5.47
C ILE A 87 1.70 3.28 5.25
N ALA A 88 0.79 2.52 4.65
CA ALA A 88 -0.62 2.88 4.61
C ALA A 88 -1.44 1.77 5.25
N HIS A 89 -2.28 2.17 6.21
CA HIS A 89 -3.27 1.34 6.85
C HIS A 89 -4.60 1.56 6.14
N LEU A 90 -5.20 0.48 5.68
CA LEU A 90 -6.43 0.47 4.94
C LEU A 90 -7.41 -0.50 5.58
N CYS A 91 -8.69 -0.28 5.32
CA CYS A 91 -9.78 -1.17 5.69
C CYS A 91 -10.52 -1.56 4.42
N VAL A 92 -10.99 -2.80 4.35
CA VAL A 92 -11.90 -3.22 3.29
C VAL A 92 -13.18 -2.42 3.39
N SER A 93 -13.66 -1.95 2.24
CA SER A 93 -14.94 -1.27 2.16
C SER A 93 -16.09 -2.18 2.52
N ASP A 94 -17.17 -1.57 3.00
CA ASP A 94 -18.44 -2.25 3.24
C ASP A 94 -18.87 -3.01 1.96
N ASP A 95 -19.39 -4.22 2.13
CA ASP A 95 -19.84 -5.13 1.07
C ASP A 95 -18.76 -5.71 0.13
N VAL A 96 -17.47 -5.41 0.36
CA VAL A 96 -16.36 -5.99 -0.42
C VAL A 96 -15.82 -7.26 0.25
N LYS A 97 -15.66 -8.33 -0.53
CA LYS A 97 -15.05 -9.57 -0.06
C LYS A 97 -13.53 -9.44 0.01
N VAL A 98 -12.93 -10.00 1.06
CA VAL A 98 -11.47 -10.03 1.25
C VAL A 98 -10.76 -10.69 0.07
N GLU A 99 -11.32 -11.75 -0.50
CA GLU A 99 -10.73 -12.44 -1.65
C GLU A 99 -10.68 -11.55 -2.90
N SER A 100 -11.65 -10.65 -3.07
CA SER A 100 -11.66 -9.67 -4.15
C SER A 100 -10.53 -8.66 -4.00
N VAL A 101 -10.25 -8.24 -2.76
CA VAL A 101 -9.15 -7.34 -2.43
C VAL A 101 -7.80 -8.02 -2.65
N ASP A 102 -7.63 -9.26 -2.16
CA ASP A 102 -6.41 -10.04 -2.38
C ASP A 102 -6.13 -10.22 -3.88
N LYS A 103 -7.17 -10.53 -4.66
CA LYS A 103 -7.06 -10.66 -6.13
C LYS A 103 -6.68 -9.33 -6.80
N ALA A 104 -7.21 -8.21 -6.33
CA ALA A 104 -6.89 -6.89 -6.88
C ALA A 104 -5.44 -6.46 -6.56
N LEU A 105 -4.95 -6.78 -5.36
CA LEU A 105 -3.61 -6.38 -4.91
C LEU A 105 -2.50 -7.35 -5.33
N ARG A 106 -2.79 -8.63 -5.55
CA ARG A 106 -1.75 -9.63 -5.81
C ARG A 106 -1.15 -9.44 -7.19
N VAL A 107 0.18 -9.34 -7.27
CA VAL A 107 0.88 -9.60 -8.53
C VAL A 107 0.83 -11.10 -8.80
N ILE A 108 0.24 -11.49 -9.92
CA ILE A 108 0.38 -12.85 -10.46
C ILE A 108 1.61 -12.79 -11.36
N GLU A 109 2.71 -13.40 -10.93
CA GLU A 109 3.84 -13.64 -11.82
C GLU A 109 3.38 -14.73 -12.79
N GLU A 110 3.20 -14.39 -14.07
CA GLU A 110 3.12 -15.40 -15.13
C GLU A 110 4.51 -16.04 -15.24
N GLU A 111 4.59 -17.36 -15.06
CA GLU A 111 5.81 -18.17 -15.25
C GLU A 111 6.30 -18.15 -16.70
#